data_AF-A0A8B3RQN5-F1
#
_entry.id   AF-A0A8B3RQN5-F1
#
_cell.length_a   1.000
_cell.length_b   1.000
_cell.length_c   1.000
_cell.angle_alpha   90.00
_cell.angle_beta   90.00
_cell.angle_gamma   90.00
#
_symmetry.space_group_name_H-M   'P 1'
#
loop_
_entity.id
_entity.type
_entity.pdbx_description
1 polymer ?
#
loop_
_entity_poly.entity_id
_entity_poly.type
_entity_poly.pdbx_seq_one_letter_code
_entity_poly.pdbx_strand_id
1 'polypeptide(L)'
;MVKWQATLSTTEPYNYIGIQNVRQGNRNTEVLEAILVENAWPLDLTGCEVFFESVIDNKYPIQRSAKIVNAKKGIIQYTFDEYSMQSLHRQEAYFSIYKGDDLIGTTQNFSYFVINAAS
;
A
#
# COMPACT_ATOMS: atom_id res chain seq x y z
N MET A 1 -8.78 -13.12 0.15
CA MET A 1 -7.86 -13.69 1.17
C MET A 1 -6.63 -12.80 1.20
N VAL A 2 -6.15 -12.42 2.38
CA VAL A 2 -4.89 -11.66 2.52
C VAL A 2 -3.74 -12.57 2.07
N LYS A 3 -2.91 -12.09 1.15
CA LYS A 3 -1.75 -12.83 0.65
C LYS A 3 -0.47 -12.41 1.32
N TRP A 4 -0.39 -11.14 1.74
CA TRP A 4 0.80 -10.58 2.34
C TRP A 4 0.47 -9.70 3.51
N GLN A 5 1.36 -9.72 4.50
CA GLN A 5 1.32 -8.87 5.67
C GLN A 5 2.61 -8.06 5.74
N ALA A 6 2.49 -6.79 6.10
CA ALA A 6 3.60 -5.85 6.22
C ALA A 6 3.44 -4.92 7.41
N THR A 7 4.56 -4.38 7.88
CA THR A 7 4.58 -3.21 8.78
C THR A 7 5.21 -2.07 8.01
N LEU A 8 4.53 -0.92 7.96
CA LEU A 8 4.95 0.26 7.22
C LEU A 8 5.04 1.45 8.16
N SER A 9 6.22 2.06 8.23
CA SER A 9 6.51 3.20 9.10
C SER A 9 6.30 4.53 8.39
N THR A 10 5.84 5.55 9.12
CA THR A 10 5.85 6.96 8.71
C THR A 10 7.17 7.65 9.04
N THR A 11 7.96 7.14 9.99
CA THR A 11 9.17 7.82 10.49
C THR A 11 10.46 7.05 10.25
N GLU A 12 10.45 5.72 10.28
CA GLU A 12 11.68 4.93 10.13
C GLU A 12 12.08 4.80 8.65
N PRO A 13 13.35 5.06 8.29
CA PRO A 13 13.80 4.97 6.91
C PRO A 13 13.76 3.52 6.41
N TYR A 14 13.23 3.33 5.19
CA TYR A 14 13.10 2.05 4.47
C TYR A 14 12.10 1.04 5.05
N ASN A 15 10.93 0.96 4.42
CA ASN A 15 9.97 -0.13 4.65
C ASN A 15 10.31 -1.34 3.78
N TYR A 16 11.14 -2.26 4.31
CA TYR A 16 11.35 -3.55 3.65
C TYR A 16 10.20 -4.51 3.98
N ILE A 17 9.30 -4.72 3.01
CA ILE A 17 8.14 -5.60 3.17
C ILE A 17 8.31 -6.96 2.48
N GLY A 18 9.54 -7.35 2.17
CA GLY A 18 9.81 -8.54 1.35
C GLY A 18 9.39 -8.38 -0.11
N ILE A 19 9.41 -9.48 -0.86
CA ILE A 19 9.05 -9.48 -2.29
C ILE A 19 7.54 -9.73 -2.42
N GLN A 20 6.84 -8.68 -2.85
CA GLN A 20 5.41 -8.68 -3.10
C GLN A 20 5.16 -8.96 -4.59
N ASN A 21 4.90 -10.21 -4.96
CA ASN A 21 4.68 -10.60 -6.36
C ASN A 21 3.19 -10.60 -6.71
N VAL A 22 2.70 -9.48 -7.23
CA VAL A 22 1.32 -9.34 -7.72
C VAL A 22 1.25 -9.76 -9.19
N ARG A 23 0.16 -10.42 -9.60
CA ARG A 23 0.02 -10.92 -10.98
C ARG A 23 -0.81 -9.98 -11.82
N GLN A 24 -0.25 -9.52 -12.93
CA GLN A 24 -0.99 -8.71 -13.90
C GLN A 24 -2.26 -9.43 -14.37
N GLY A 25 -3.38 -8.72 -14.39
CA GLY A 25 -4.67 -9.25 -14.80
C GLY A 25 -5.47 -10.01 -13.72
N ASN A 26 -4.86 -10.32 -12.57
CA ASN A 26 -5.64 -10.82 -11.43
C ASN A 26 -6.57 -9.71 -10.94
N ARG A 27 -7.82 -10.07 -10.65
CA ARG A 27 -8.83 -9.13 -10.13
C ARG A 27 -9.25 -9.56 -8.74
N ASN A 28 -9.20 -8.64 -7.78
CA ASN A 28 -9.74 -8.78 -6.43
C ASN A 28 -9.11 -9.89 -5.56
N THR A 29 -7.95 -10.44 -5.92
CA THR A 29 -7.29 -11.54 -5.17
C THR A 29 -5.91 -11.17 -4.62
N GLU A 30 -5.28 -10.11 -5.11
CA GLU A 30 -3.98 -9.64 -4.67
C GLU A 30 -4.17 -8.64 -3.52
N VAL A 31 -4.22 -9.13 -2.28
CA VAL A 31 -4.50 -8.29 -1.10
C VAL A 31 -3.28 -8.22 -0.18
N LEU A 32 -2.79 -6.99 0.04
CA LEU A 32 -1.81 -6.63 1.06
C LEU A 32 -2.53 -6.13 2.30
N GLU A 33 -2.24 -6.70 3.45
CA GLU A 33 -2.58 -6.15 4.76
C GLU A 33 -1.34 -5.47 5.34
N ALA A 34 -1.49 -4.22 5.77
CA ALA A 34 -0.39 -3.46 6.36
C ALA A 34 -0.77 -2.90 7.73
N ILE A 35 0.17 -2.95 8.65
CA ILE A 35 0.12 -2.24 9.93
C ILE A 35 0.91 -0.95 9.76
N LEU A 36 0.23 0.18 9.85
CA LEU A 36 0.87 1.49 9.81
C LEU A 36 1.38 1.85 11.21
N VAL A 37 2.65 2.23 11.29
CA VAL A 37 3.31 2.60 12.54
C VAL A 37 3.95 3.98 12.44
N GLU A 38 4.00 4.68 13.56
CA GLU A 38 4.76 5.90 13.76
C GLU A 38 5.65 5.71 14.98
N ASN A 39 6.97 5.88 14.81
CA ASN A 39 7.95 5.64 15.87
C ASN A 39 7.80 4.26 16.53
N ALA A 40 7.65 3.21 15.71
CA ALA A 40 7.39 1.82 16.09
C ALA A 40 6.04 1.54 16.81
N TRP A 41 5.18 2.53 17.00
CA TRP A 41 3.85 2.34 17.61
C TRP A 41 2.75 2.30 16.54
N PRO A 42 1.73 1.43 16.67
CA PRO A 42 0.59 1.45 15.76
C PRO A 42 -0.07 2.83 15.69
N LEU A 43 -0.28 3.31 14.47
CA LEU A 43 -0.89 4.61 14.22
C LEU A 43 -2.42 4.50 14.32
N ASP A 44 -3.07 5.36 15.13
CA ASP A 44 -4.53 5.39 15.22
C ASP A 44 -5.12 6.13 14.01
N LEU A 45 -5.82 5.37 13.15
CA LEU A 45 -6.43 5.86 11.92
C LEU A 45 -7.91 6.27 12.10
N THR A 46 -8.38 6.47 13.34
CA THR A 46 -9.78 6.82 13.60
C THR A 46 -10.15 8.15 12.93
N GLY A 47 -11.16 8.10 12.05
CA GLY A 47 -11.60 9.27 11.28
C GLY A 47 -10.64 9.68 10.16
N CYS A 48 -9.70 8.80 9.79
CA CYS A 48 -8.79 9.02 8.68
C CYS A 48 -9.24 8.27 7.42
N GLU A 49 -8.71 8.70 6.28
CA GLU A 49 -8.72 7.97 5.02
C GLU A 49 -7.29 7.64 4.63
N VAL A 50 -7.09 6.50 3.97
CA VAL A 50 -5.75 6.05 3.55
C VAL A 50 -5.78 5.71 2.06
N PHE A 51 -4.79 6.20 1.32
CA PHE A 51 -4.67 5.97 -0.10
C PHE A 51 -3.32 5.35 -0.44
N PHE A 52 -3.34 4.34 -1.30
CA PHE A 52 -2.16 3.82 -1.98
C PHE A 52 -1.78 4.78 -3.11
N GLU A 53 -0.52 5.18 -3.17
CA GLU A 53 0.03 6.04 -4.20
C GLU A 53 1.28 5.45 -4.83
N SER A 54 1.39 5.59 -6.15
CA SER A 54 2.53 5.13 -6.93
C SER A 54 2.63 5.91 -8.24
N VAL A 55 3.84 5.96 -8.80
CA VAL A 55 4.07 6.43 -10.17
C VAL A 55 4.47 5.23 -11.02
N ILE A 56 3.48 4.64 -11.70
CA ILE A 56 3.66 3.41 -12.47
C ILE A 56 4.54 3.67 -13.69
N ASP A 57 5.55 2.82 -13.91
CA ASP A 57 6.54 2.98 -14.99
C ASP A 57 7.24 4.35 -14.99
N ASN A 58 7.32 5.01 -13.83
CA ASN A 58 7.80 6.40 -13.68
C ASN A 58 7.06 7.42 -14.57
N LYS A 59 5.81 7.12 -14.97
CA LYS A 59 5.01 7.96 -15.89
C LYS A 59 3.60 8.23 -15.41
N TYR A 60 2.92 7.21 -14.88
CA TYR A 60 1.49 7.28 -14.62
C TYR A 60 1.23 7.36 -13.11
N PRO A 61 0.97 8.55 -12.55
CA PRO A 61 0.59 8.66 -11.15
C PRO A 61 -0.77 8.03 -10.92
N ILE A 62 -0.89 7.23 -9.86
CA ILE A 62 -2.14 6.63 -9.43
C ILE A 62 -2.34 6.88 -7.94
N GLN A 63 -3.60 7.07 -7.54
CA GLN A 63 -4.04 7.13 -6.16
C GLN A 63 -5.27 6.24 -6.02
N ARG A 64 -5.26 5.32 -5.06
CA ARG A 64 -6.30 4.30 -4.88
C ARG A 64 -6.64 4.14 -3.41
N SER A 65 -7.91 4.07 -3.07
CA SER A 65 -8.33 3.93 -1.66
C SER A 65 -7.87 2.59 -1.06
N ALA A 66 -7.31 2.65 0.14
CA ALA A 66 -7.06 1.49 0.98
C ALA A 66 -8.16 1.37 2.04
N LYS A 67 -8.59 0.14 2.31
CA LYS A 67 -9.61 -0.12 3.32
C LYS A 67 -8.99 -0.17 4.70
N ILE A 68 -9.42 0.70 5.61
CA ILE A 68 -9.08 0.57 7.03
C ILE A 68 -9.90 -0.59 7.62
N VAL A 69 -9.22 -1.61 8.16
CA VAL A 69 -9.87 -2.79 8.76
C VAL A 69 -9.81 -2.77 10.28
N ASN A 70 -8.82 -2.09 10.87
CA ASN A 70 -8.79 -1.79 12.31
C ASN A 70 -8.08 -0.45 12.55
N ALA A 71 -8.88 0.61 12.67
CA ALA A 71 -8.38 1.97 12.82
C ALA A 71 -7.47 2.14 14.05
N LYS A 72 -7.90 1.62 15.21
CA LYS A 72 -7.16 1.75 16.48
C LYS A 72 -5.81 1.02 16.50
N LYS A 73 -5.63 0.05 15.61
CA LYS A 73 -4.38 -0.72 15.47
C LYS A 73 -3.60 -0.35 14.20
N GLY A 74 -4.02 0.68 13.47
CA GLY A 74 -3.35 1.09 12.22
C GLY A 74 -3.42 0.06 11.11
N ILE A 75 -4.39 -0.86 11.11
CA ILE A 75 -4.44 -1.96 10.14
C ILE A 75 -5.28 -1.55 8.94
N ILE A 76 -4.66 -1.61 7.76
CA ILE A 76 -5.28 -1.39 6.45
C ILE A 76 -5.17 -2.63 5.57
N GLN A 77 -6.03 -2.70 4.57
CA GLN A 77 -5.93 -3.63 3.46
C GLN A 77 -6.00 -2.87 2.13
N TYR A 78 -5.04 -3.17 1.26
CA TYR A 78 -5.04 -2.71 -0.12
C TYR A 78 -5.18 -3.89 -1.07
N THR A 79 -6.13 -3.79 -2.00
CA THR A 79 -6.30 -4.78 -3.07
C THR A 79 -5.70 -4.20 -4.33
N PHE A 80 -4.63 -4.82 -4.84
CA PHE A 80 -4.03 -4.40 -6.09
C PHE A 80 -5.03 -4.58 -7.22
N ASP A 81 -5.17 -3.55 -8.03
CA ASP A 81 -6.06 -3.46 -9.18
C ASP A 81 -5.31 -3.26 -10.50
N GLU A 82 -6.06 -3.20 -11.59
CA GLU A 82 -5.53 -3.08 -12.95
C GLU A 82 -4.59 -1.87 -13.16
N TYR A 83 -4.71 -0.81 -12.37
CA TYR A 83 -3.83 0.36 -12.45
C TYR A 83 -2.51 0.11 -11.72
N SER A 84 -2.59 -0.36 -10.48
CA SER A 84 -1.38 -0.71 -9.70
C SER A 84 -0.60 -1.90 -10.27
N MET A 85 -1.24 -2.71 -11.11
CA MET A 85 -0.62 -3.86 -11.81
C MET A 85 -0.37 -3.61 -13.30
N GLN A 86 -0.46 -2.35 -13.76
CA GLN A 86 -0.42 -2.03 -15.18
C GLN A 86 0.96 -2.31 -15.81
N SER A 87 2.05 -2.05 -15.10
CA SER A 87 3.42 -2.23 -15.61
C SER A 87 4.15 -3.36 -14.88
N LEU A 88 4.81 -4.22 -15.66
CA LEU A 88 5.60 -5.33 -15.14
C LEU A 88 6.83 -4.83 -14.37
N HIS A 89 7.42 -5.73 -13.59
CA HIS A 89 8.63 -5.52 -12.78
C HIS A 89 8.40 -4.65 -11.54
N ARG A 90 9.48 -4.09 -11.00
CA ARG A 90 9.50 -3.36 -9.74
C ARG A 90 8.76 -2.03 -9.88
N GLN A 91 7.83 -1.80 -8.98
CA GLN A 91 7.14 -0.54 -8.76
C GLN A 91 7.45 -0.05 -7.35
N GLU A 92 7.39 1.27 -7.15
CA GLU A 92 7.57 1.93 -5.85
C GLU A 92 6.26 2.61 -5.45
N ALA A 93 5.88 2.46 -4.19
CA ALA A 93 4.62 2.98 -3.68
C ALA A 93 4.73 3.41 -2.22
N TYR A 94 3.76 4.18 -1.77
CA TYR A 94 3.56 4.55 -0.37
C TYR A 94 2.06 4.66 -0.06
N PHE A 95 1.73 4.83 1.21
CA PHE A 95 0.39 5.18 1.63
C PHE A 95 0.35 6.62 2.15
N SER A 96 -0.57 7.42 1.65
CA SER A 96 -0.92 8.74 2.19
C SER A 96 -2.10 8.61 3.15
N ILE A 97 -2.09 9.43 4.19
CA ILE A 97 -3.05 9.39 5.29
C ILE A 97 -3.67 10.78 5.42
N TYR A 98 -4.98 10.84 5.28
CA TYR A 98 -5.76 12.07 5.34
C TYR A 98 -6.71 12.06 6.53
N LYS A 99 -7.00 13.24 7.07
CA LYS A 99 -8.06 13.44 8.06
C LYS A 99 -8.93 14.62 7.63
N GLY A 100 -10.07 14.31 7.01
CA GLY A 100 -10.77 15.30 6.19
C GLY A 100 -9.91 15.66 4.98
N ASP A 101 -9.76 16.95 4.69
CA ASP A 101 -8.96 17.43 3.54
C ASP A 101 -7.46 17.55 3.84
N ASP A 102 -7.04 17.37 5.10
CA ASP A 102 -5.66 17.55 5.54
C ASP A 102 -4.83 16.26 5.36
N LEU A 103 -3.71 16.36 4.64
CA LEU A 103 -2.68 15.32 4.61
C LEU A 103 -1.92 15.34 5.94
N ILE A 104 -2.10 14.29 6.76
CA ILE A 104 -1.49 14.20 8.09
C ILE A 104 -0.20 13.37 8.11
N GLY A 105 0.07 12.60 7.05
CA GLY A 105 1.32 11.86 6.92
C GLY A 105 1.34 10.92 5.72
N THR A 106 2.54 10.39 5.46
CA THR A 106 2.76 9.32 4.48
C THR A 106 3.64 8.25 5.10
N THR A 107 3.43 6.99 4.72
CA THR A 107 4.45 5.97 4.99
C THR A 107 5.70 6.28 4.17
N GLN A 108 6.85 5.78 4.61
CA GLN A 108 7.99 5.70 3.70
C GLN A 108 7.69 4.75 2.54
N ASN A 109 8.39 4.97 1.43
CA ASN A 109 8.25 4.17 0.24
C ASN A 109 8.59 2.70 0.50
N PHE A 110 7.87 1.82 -0.19
CA PHE A 110 8.14 0.40 -0.30
C PHE A 110 8.11 -0.03 -1.77
N SER A 111 8.63 -1.21 -2.06
CA SER A 111 8.61 -1.78 -3.41
C SER A 111 7.71 -3.00 -3.50
N TYR A 112 7.08 -3.18 -4.65
CA TYR A 112 6.37 -4.40 -5.03
C TYR A 112 6.72 -4.77 -6.48
N PHE A 113 6.45 -6.01 -6.88
CA PHE A 113 6.77 -6.53 -8.19
C PHE A 113 5.51 -7.01 -8.88
N VAL A 114 5.26 -6.50 -10.08
CA VAL A 114 4.22 -7.01 -10.96
C VAL A 114 4.84 -8.08 -11.86
N ILE A 115 4.31 -9.29 -11.80
CA ILE A 115 4.73 -10.42 -12.63
C ILE A 115 3.62 -10.79 -13.61
N ASN A 116 3.98 -11.43 -14.71
CA ASN A 116 2.99 -12.01 -15.61
C ASN A 116 2.13 -13.04 -14.86
N ALA A 117 0.83 -13.02 -15.13
CA ALA A 117 0.00 -14.18 -14.84
C ALA A 117 0.59 -15.39 -15.59
N ALA A 118 0.65 -16.55 -14.94
CA ALA A 118 0.98 -17.77 -15.66
C ALA A 118 -0.18 -18.01 -16.64
N SER A 119 0.16 -18.09 -17.93
CA SER A 119 -0.72 -18.56 -19.01
C SER A 119 -1.13 -20.00 -18.80
#